data_AF-A0A3B1DXW9-F1
#
_entry.id   AF-A0A3B1DXW9-F1
#
_cell.length_a   1.000
_cell.length_b   1.000
_cell.length_c   1.000
_cell.angle_alpha   90.00
_cell.angle_beta   90.00
_cell.angle_gamma   90.00
#
_symmetry.space_group_name_H-M   'P 1'
#
loop_
_entity.id
_entity.type
_entity.pdbx_description
1 polymer ?
#
loop_
_entity_poly.entity_id
_entity_poly.type
_entity_poly.pdbx_seq_one_letter_code
_entity_poly.pdbx_strand_id
1 'polypeptide(L)'
;MYDDRGDRGDRGNDRGGRGRHGGGHGGGHGGGRGGYRRDDRRGTPLTDLDPALTDMSRRVIGCAIDVHKALGPGYPLEVYAAALKNEFAEQEIAYKTDHAFDVTYKDKKVGQVNAGMFIGDRFIVELLARVGEVGTTERSQLRAQLRAADIELGLIINFGERRLKDGLVRVLNPDKLNAIREEQEEHDDEYEDDDEDGEYEDDDEEYEDDDEEEKEEENIG
;
A
#
# COMPACT_ATOMS: atom_id res chain seq x y z
N MET A 1 66.13 -27.29 -13.23
CA MET A 1 65.51 -26.32 -14.16
C MET A 1 64.43 -25.62 -13.35
N TYR A 2 64.77 -24.57 -12.57
CA TYR A 2 64.73 -23.13 -12.93
C TYR A 2 63.29 -22.70 -13.25
N ASP A 3 62.67 -21.64 -12.73
CA ASP A 3 62.94 -20.51 -11.80
C ASP A 3 61.53 -19.94 -11.48
N ASP A 4 61.19 -19.50 -10.27
CA ASP A 4 61.44 -18.16 -9.71
C ASP A 4 61.18 -16.97 -10.67
N ARG A 5 59.98 -16.38 -10.58
CA ARG A 5 59.67 -14.96 -10.90
C ARG A 5 58.41 -14.59 -10.13
N GLY A 6 58.28 -13.47 -9.42
CA GLY A 6 59.10 -12.27 -9.41
C GLY A 6 58.16 -11.13 -9.04
N ASP A 7 58.31 -10.65 -7.80
CA ASP A 7 57.88 -9.34 -7.32
C ASP A 7 58.43 -8.23 -8.25
N ARG A 8 57.60 -7.22 -8.54
CA ARG A 8 58.02 -5.82 -8.79
C ARG A 8 56.81 -4.92 -9.06
N GLY A 9 56.70 -3.88 -8.25
CA GLY A 9 55.71 -2.81 -8.38
C GLY A 9 55.98 -1.85 -9.52
N ASP A 10 54.97 -1.05 -9.82
CA ASP A 10 55.02 0.05 -10.78
C ASP A 10 54.61 1.35 -10.07
N ARG A 11 55.58 2.23 -9.89
CA ARG A 11 55.40 3.67 -9.63
C ARG A 11 55.81 4.38 -10.89
N GLY A 12 54.87 5.07 -11.53
CA GLY A 12 55.14 6.03 -12.59
C GLY A 12 54.30 7.29 -12.39
N ASN A 13 54.92 8.31 -11.79
CA ASN A 13 54.42 9.68 -11.77
C ASN A 13 55.16 10.45 -12.85
N ASP A 14 54.46 10.92 -13.88
CA ASP A 14 54.99 11.95 -14.77
C ASP A 14 53.95 13.01 -15.14
N ARG A 15 54.41 14.25 -15.03
CA ARG A 15 53.69 15.50 -15.19
C ARG A 15 53.81 16.00 -16.63
N GLY A 16 52.80 16.77 -17.06
CA GLY A 16 53.03 17.97 -17.86
C GLY A 16 52.24 18.07 -19.16
N GLY A 17 51.54 19.20 -19.35
CA GLY A 17 50.98 19.56 -20.65
C GLY A 17 49.87 20.60 -20.60
N ARG A 18 50.23 21.88 -20.71
CA ARG A 18 49.37 23.07 -20.71
C ARG A 18 48.46 23.16 -21.94
N GLY A 19 47.32 23.86 -21.81
CA GLY A 19 46.58 24.43 -22.94
C GLY A 19 45.41 25.31 -22.50
N ARG A 20 45.59 26.64 -22.55
CA ARG A 20 44.58 27.69 -22.34
C ARG A 20 43.79 27.98 -23.63
N HIS A 21 42.62 28.63 -23.43
CA HIS A 21 41.94 29.65 -24.27
C HIS A 21 40.66 29.23 -24.99
N GLY A 22 39.61 30.04 -24.80
CA GLY A 22 38.48 30.15 -25.72
C GLY A 22 37.22 30.71 -25.04
N GLY A 23 36.93 31.99 -25.26
CA GLY A 23 35.80 32.70 -24.65
C GLY A 23 34.45 32.44 -25.33
N GLY A 24 33.40 33.02 -24.76
CA GLY A 24 32.05 32.99 -25.32
C GLY A 24 31.04 33.72 -24.44
N HIS A 25 30.84 35.02 -24.68
CA HIS A 25 29.67 35.75 -24.23
C HIS A 25 28.42 35.31 -25.02
N GLY A 26 27.27 35.24 -24.35
CA GLY A 26 25.97 35.09 -24.98
C GLY A 26 24.86 35.25 -23.95
N GLY A 27 24.25 36.43 -23.91
CA GLY A 27 23.02 36.69 -23.16
C GLY A 27 21.80 36.05 -23.83
N GLY A 28 20.79 35.73 -23.02
CA GLY A 28 19.51 35.24 -23.48
C GLY A 28 18.48 35.29 -22.35
N HIS A 29 17.68 36.35 -22.31
CA HIS A 29 16.39 36.36 -21.63
C HIS A 29 15.43 35.41 -22.35
N GLY A 30 14.59 34.69 -21.61
CA GLY A 30 13.31 34.20 -22.12
C GLY A 30 12.89 32.81 -21.66
N GLY A 31 11.73 32.76 -21.01
CA GLY A 31 10.79 31.65 -21.14
C GLY A 31 10.78 30.66 -19.99
N GLY A 32 9.86 30.89 -19.05
CA GLY A 32 9.44 29.85 -18.12
C GLY A 32 8.99 28.60 -18.87
N ARG A 33 9.50 27.45 -18.43
CA ARG A 33 8.83 26.16 -18.56
C ARG A 33 8.98 25.46 -17.23
N GLY A 34 7.83 25.14 -16.65
CA GLY A 34 7.68 24.50 -15.34
C GLY A 34 8.68 23.37 -15.17
N GLY A 35 9.61 23.58 -14.23
CA GLY A 35 10.36 22.48 -13.67
C GLY A 35 9.35 21.61 -12.93
N TYR A 36 9.03 20.45 -13.50
CA TYR A 36 8.53 19.32 -12.74
C TYR A 36 9.52 19.13 -11.60
N ARG A 37 9.11 19.57 -10.41
CA ARG A 37 9.93 19.50 -9.21
C ARG A 37 10.22 18.01 -8.99
N ARG A 38 11.51 17.68 -8.97
CA ARG A 38 12.00 16.38 -8.53
C ARG A 38 11.73 16.25 -7.03
N ASP A 39 10.50 15.95 -6.63
CA ASP A 39 10.19 15.57 -5.23
C ASP A 39 9.01 14.58 -5.10
N ASP A 40 8.50 13.99 -6.20
CA ASP A 40 7.48 12.93 -6.14
C ASP A 40 8.09 11.53 -5.90
N ARG A 41 8.92 11.40 -4.87
CA ARG A 41 9.29 10.10 -4.29
C ARG A 41 8.80 9.94 -2.85
N ARG A 42 7.87 10.77 -2.40
CA ARG A 42 7.08 10.45 -1.21
C ARG A 42 6.11 9.37 -1.65
N GLY A 43 6.41 8.12 -1.29
CA GLY A 43 5.45 7.03 -1.45
C GLY A 43 4.13 7.43 -0.81
N THR A 44 3.02 7.02 -1.44
CA THR A 44 1.66 7.30 -0.96
C THR A 44 1.58 7.00 0.54
N PRO A 45 1.29 8.01 1.38
CA PRO A 45 1.32 7.83 2.82
C PRO A 45 0.25 6.82 3.27
N LEU A 46 0.55 6.06 4.32
CA LEU A 46 -0.36 5.06 4.89
C LEU A 46 -1.69 5.65 5.39
N THR A 47 -1.76 6.97 5.54
CA THR A 47 -2.96 7.71 5.96
C THR A 47 -4.10 7.62 4.96
N ASP A 48 -3.81 7.28 3.70
CA ASP A 48 -4.82 7.21 2.64
C ASP A 48 -5.53 5.85 2.56
N LEU A 49 -5.15 4.91 3.44
CA LEU A 49 -5.75 3.58 3.47
C LEU A 49 -6.87 3.55 4.49
N ASP A 50 -7.93 2.81 4.17
CA ASP A 50 -8.99 2.49 5.13
C ASP A 50 -8.37 1.97 6.46
N PRO A 51 -8.71 2.59 7.61
CA PRO A 51 -8.26 2.13 8.91
C PRO A 51 -8.52 0.63 9.16
N ALA A 52 -9.69 0.12 8.76
CA ALA A 52 -10.04 -1.29 8.92
C ALA A 52 -9.12 -2.20 8.10
N LEU A 53 -8.75 -1.76 6.89
CA LEU A 53 -7.77 -2.47 6.07
C LEU A 53 -6.39 -2.50 6.74
N THR A 54 -5.98 -1.37 7.30
CA THR A 54 -4.70 -1.26 7.99
C THR A 54 -4.66 -2.20 9.19
N ASP A 55 -5.72 -2.26 9.98
CA ASP A 55 -5.82 -3.17 11.12
C ASP A 55 -5.82 -4.65 10.72
N MET A 56 -6.55 -5.01 9.66
CA MET A 56 -6.51 -6.38 9.13
C MET A 56 -5.10 -6.75 8.65
N SER A 57 -4.40 -5.83 7.98
CA SER A 57 -3.03 -6.07 7.54
C SER A 57 -2.05 -6.25 8.71
N ARG A 58 -2.24 -5.52 9.82
CA ARG A 58 -1.45 -5.68 11.05
C ARG A 58 -1.68 -7.06 11.68
N ARG A 59 -2.92 -7.55 11.72
CA ARG A 59 -3.25 -8.88 12.24
C ARG A 59 -2.55 -9.97 11.43
N VAL A 60 -2.60 -9.89 10.10
CA VAL A 60 -1.89 -10.83 9.21
C VAL A 60 -0.38 -10.78 9.41
N ILE A 61 0.20 -9.58 9.56
CA ILE A 61 1.63 -9.44 9.87
C ILE A 61 1.96 -10.06 11.22
N GLY A 62 1.10 -9.90 12.23
CA GLY A 62 1.23 -10.56 13.53
C GLY A 62 1.32 -12.09 13.41
N CYS A 63 0.37 -12.70 12.68
CA CYS A 63 0.39 -14.13 12.38
C CYS A 63 1.71 -14.57 11.73
N ALA A 64 2.16 -13.83 10.72
CA ALA A 64 3.42 -14.14 10.05
C ALA A 64 4.64 -14.02 10.97
N ILE A 65 4.65 -13.03 11.87
CA ILE A 65 5.69 -12.86 12.89
C ILE A 65 5.74 -14.07 13.81
N ASP A 66 4.59 -14.57 14.27
CA ASP A 66 4.53 -15.69 15.20
C ASP A 66 4.96 -17.00 14.53
N VAL A 67 4.55 -17.24 13.28
CA VAL A 67 5.08 -18.33 12.45
C VAL A 67 6.61 -18.25 12.31
N HIS A 68 7.14 -17.07 11.96
CA HIS A 68 8.59 -16.90 11.77
C HIS A 68 9.38 -17.08 13.08
N LYS A 69 8.84 -16.63 14.22
CA LYS A 69 9.44 -16.88 15.54
C LYS A 69 9.48 -18.37 15.89
N ALA A 70 8.41 -19.09 15.59
CA ALA A 70 8.29 -20.51 15.94
C ALA A 70 9.15 -21.41 15.04
N LEU A 71 9.13 -21.18 13.73
CA LEU A 71 9.82 -22.03 12.76
C LEU A 71 11.23 -21.55 12.43
N GLY A 72 11.46 -20.23 12.44
CA GLY A 72 12.66 -19.62 11.85
C GLY A 72 12.74 -19.81 10.33
N PRO A 73 13.78 -19.28 9.68
CA PRO A 73 14.03 -19.49 8.25
C PRO A 73 14.57 -20.91 7.95
N GLY A 74 14.41 -21.37 6.71
CA GLY A 74 15.02 -22.61 6.22
C GLY A 74 14.06 -23.69 5.72
N TYR A 75 12.76 -23.54 5.97
CA TYR A 75 11.74 -24.46 5.45
C TYR A 75 11.25 -24.07 4.04
N PRO A 76 10.65 -25.02 3.29
CA PRO A 76 9.94 -24.73 2.05
C PRO A 76 8.74 -23.80 2.27
N LEU A 77 8.33 -23.11 1.19
CA LEU A 77 7.24 -22.14 1.21
C LEU A 77 5.92 -22.74 1.71
N GLU A 78 5.66 -23.99 1.33
CA GLU A 78 4.44 -24.73 1.65
C GLU A 78 4.27 -24.93 3.16
N VAL A 79 5.38 -25.05 3.90
CA VAL A 79 5.37 -25.18 5.36
C VAL A 79 4.92 -23.87 6.00
N TYR A 80 5.46 -22.72 5.56
CA TYR A 80 5.01 -21.42 6.07
C TYR A 80 3.58 -21.11 5.67
N ALA A 81 3.18 -21.46 4.44
CA ALA A 81 1.80 -21.30 4.01
C ALA A 81 0.85 -22.13 4.89
N ALA A 82 1.19 -23.38 5.21
CA ALA A 82 0.40 -24.22 6.10
C ALA A 82 0.33 -23.64 7.53
N ALA A 83 1.46 -23.16 8.07
CA ALA A 83 1.50 -22.54 9.39
C ALA A 83 0.65 -21.26 9.46
N LEU A 84 0.74 -20.38 8.45
CA LEU A 84 -0.09 -19.19 8.36
C LEU A 84 -1.59 -19.51 8.30
N LYS A 85 -1.98 -20.57 7.60
CA LYS A 85 -3.38 -21.01 7.56
C LYS A 85 -3.91 -21.41 8.93
N ASN A 86 -3.07 -22.00 9.77
CA ASN A 86 -3.44 -22.34 11.16
C ASN A 86 -3.61 -21.06 11.99
N GLU A 87 -2.66 -20.12 11.92
CA GLU A 87 -2.79 -18.82 12.59
C GLU A 87 -4.05 -18.07 12.14
N PHE A 88 -4.35 -18.06 10.84
CA PHE A 88 -5.55 -17.42 10.32
C PHE A 88 -6.82 -18.09 10.82
N ALA A 89 -6.84 -19.41 11.00
CA ALA A 89 -7.97 -20.11 11.59
C ALA A 89 -8.14 -19.74 13.08
N GLU A 90 -7.05 -19.69 13.84
CA GLU A 90 -7.07 -19.31 15.27
C GLU A 90 -7.49 -17.85 15.47
N GLN A 91 -7.13 -16.97 14.55
CA GLN A 91 -7.46 -15.54 14.57
C GLN A 91 -8.76 -15.23 13.82
N GLU A 92 -9.49 -16.22 13.31
CA GLU A 92 -10.72 -16.06 12.52
C GLU A 92 -10.56 -15.09 11.33
N ILE A 93 -9.40 -15.13 10.67
CA ILE A 93 -9.10 -14.33 9.48
C ILE A 93 -9.57 -15.11 8.25
N ALA A 94 -10.55 -14.57 7.53
CA ALA A 94 -11.01 -15.13 6.27
C ALA A 94 -9.93 -14.99 5.18
N TYR A 95 -9.67 -16.06 4.42
CA TYR A 95 -8.75 -16.02 3.29
C TYR A 95 -9.15 -17.01 2.18
N LYS A 96 -8.67 -16.73 0.97
CA LYS A 96 -8.71 -17.63 -0.19
C LYS A 96 -7.28 -17.85 -0.67
N THR A 97 -6.94 -19.04 -1.13
CA THR A 97 -5.62 -19.34 -1.72
C THR A 97 -5.74 -19.54 -3.21
N ASP A 98 -4.70 -19.15 -3.96
CA ASP A 98 -4.66 -19.29 -5.42
C ASP A 98 -5.89 -18.66 -6.10
N HIS A 99 -6.31 -17.49 -5.59
CA HIS A 99 -7.51 -16.82 -6.08
C HIS A 99 -7.22 -16.11 -7.40
N ALA A 100 -7.96 -16.48 -8.44
CA ALA A 100 -7.78 -15.96 -9.79
C ALA A 100 -8.46 -14.60 -9.98
N PHE A 101 -7.69 -13.62 -10.45
CA PHE A 101 -8.16 -12.31 -10.88
C PHE A 101 -8.04 -12.20 -12.40
N ASP A 102 -9.07 -11.64 -13.03
CA ASP A 102 -9.10 -11.45 -14.48
C ASP A 102 -8.18 -10.29 -14.90
N VAL A 103 -7.36 -10.53 -15.92
CA VAL A 103 -6.55 -9.49 -16.54
C VAL A 103 -7.28 -8.98 -17.77
N THR A 104 -7.57 -7.69 -17.77
CA THR A 104 -8.19 -6.99 -18.90
C THR A 104 -7.17 -6.15 -19.66
N TYR A 105 -7.30 -6.14 -20.99
CA TYR A 105 -6.56 -5.26 -21.88
C TYR A 105 -7.55 -4.66 -22.87
N LYS A 106 -7.74 -3.33 -22.83
CA LYS A 106 -8.74 -2.62 -23.65
C LYS A 106 -10.13 -3.26 -23.52
N ASP A 107 -10.59 -3.40 -22.28
CA ASP A 107 -11.91 -3.96 -21.91
C ASP A 107 -12.15 -5.42 -22.34
N LYS A 108 -11.10 -6.11 -22.77
CA LYS A 108 -11.15 -7.53 -23.14
C LYS A 108 -10.35 -8.35 -22.14
N LYS A 109 -10.96 -9.39 -21.60
CA LYS A 109 -10.26 -10.40 -20.80
C LYS A 109 -9.20 -11.09 -21.67
N VAL A 110 -7.94 -11.01 -21.24
CA VAL A 110 -6.78 -11.60 -21.94
C VAL A 110 -6.10 -12.72 -21.15
N GLY A 111 -6.45 -12.88 -19.88
CA GLY A 111 -5.89 -13.93 -19.04
C GLY A 111 -6.32 -13.80 -17.59
N GLN A 112 -5.62 -14.52 -16.71
CA GLN A 112 -5.79 -14.46 -15.27
C GLN A 112 -4.44 -14.41 -14.58
N VAL A 113 -4.41 -13.79 -13.41
CA VAL A 113 -3.31 -13.86 -12.47
C VAL A 113 -3.84 -14.38 -11.15
N ASN A 114 -3.13 -15.31 -10.54
CA ASN A 114 -3.54 -15.85 -9.25
C ASN A 114 -2.80 -15.14 -8.13
N ALA A 115 -3.52 -14.82 -7.07
CA ALA A 115 -2.94 -14.36 -5.82
C ALA A 115 -2.61 -15.54 -4.91
N GLY A 116 -1.44 -15.53 -4.29
CA GLY A 116 -1.03 -16.55 -3.31
C GLY A 116 -2.07 -16.70 -2.21
N MET A 117 -2.42 -15.60 -1.54
CA MET A 117 -3.52 -15.52 -0.59
C MET A 117 -4.29 -14.21 -0.77
N PHE A 118 -5.62 -14.28 -0.79
CA PHE A 118 -6.52 -13.13 -0.80
C PHE A 118 -7.24 -13.05 0.54
N ILE A 119 -6.95 -12.00 1.32
CA ILE A 119 -7.36 -11.87 2.71
C ILE A 119 -8.63 -11.03 2.81
N GLY A 120 -9.67 -11.60 3.42
CA GLY A 120 -10.93 -10.94 3.74
C GLY A 120 -11.65 -10.30 2.56
N ASP A 121 -11.31 -10.69 1.33
CA ASP A 121 -11.72 -10.00 0.10
C ASP A 121 -11.27 -8.52 0.02
N ARG A 122 -10.14 -8.19 0.65
CA ARG A 122 -9.62 -6.82 0.77
C ARG A 122 -8.20 -6.60 0.24
N PHE A 123 -7.27 -7.53 0.49
CA PHE A 123 -5.87 -7.38 0.05
C PHE A 123 -5.17 -8.70 -0.24
N ILE A 124 -4.10 -8.62 -1.05
CA ILE A 124 -3.32 -9.79 -1.47
C ILE A 124 -2.08 -9.96 -0.57
N VAL A 125 -1.73 -11.21 -0.27
CA VAL A 125 -0.49 -11.60 0.39
C VAL A 125 0.27 -12.59 -0.49
N GLU A 126 1.50 -12.22 -0.85
CA GLU A 126 2.44 -13.06 -1.58
C GLU A 126 3.54 -13.54 -0.63
N LEU A 127 3.80 -14.85 -0.64
CA LEU A 127 4.76 -15.48 0.26
C LEU A 127 6.04 -15.82 -0.47
N LEU A 128 7.17 -15.62 0.20
CA LEU A 128 8.50 -16.04 -0.27
C LEU A 128 9.22 -16.78 0.87
N ALA A 129 10.12 -17.68 0.51
CA ALA A 129 10.92 -18.46 1.46
C ALA A 129 12.34 -18.64 0.92
N ARG A 130 13.01 -17.52 0.61
CA ARG A 130 14.37 -17.54 0.04
C ARG A 130 15.23 -16.44 0.62
N VAL A 131 16.53 -16.70 0.72
CA VAL A 131 17.49 -15.68 1.16
C VAL A 131 17.57 -14.56 0.12
N GLY A 132 17.54 -13.31 0.58
CA GLY A 132 17.67 -12.13 -0.26
C GLY A 132 16.45 -11.22 -0.16
N GLU A 133 16.71 -9.92 -0.33
CA GLU A 133 15.68 -8.90 -0.23
C GLU A 133 14.55 -9.08 -1.26
N VAL A 134 13.37 -8.60 -0.90
CA VAL A 134 12.24 -8.49 -1.83
C VAL A 134 12.56 -7.42 -2.87
N GLY A 135 12.88 -7.88 -4.08
CA GLY A 135 13.36 -7.06 -5.18
C GLY A 135 12.25 -6.35 -5.97
N THR A 136 12.67 -5.65 -7.03
CA THR A 136 11.77 -4.93 -7.92
C THR A 136 10.81 -5.87 -8.65
N THR A 137 11.27 -7.05 -9.05
CA THR A 137 10.47 -8.04 -9.79
C THR A 137 9.23 -8.45 -9.01
N GLU A 138 9.40 -8.85 -7.74
CA GLU A 138 8.31 -9.29 -6.88
C GLU A 138 7.32 -8.16 -6.62
N ARG A 139 7.83 -6.94 -6.36
CA ARG A 139 6.99 -5.75 -6.16
C ARG A 139 6.19 -5.40 -7.41
N SER A 140 6.80 -5.49 -8.58
CA SER A 140 6.13 -5.24 -9.87
C SER A 140 5.07 -6.29 -10.17
N GLN A 141 5.34 -7.57 -9.86
CA GLN A 141 4.35 -8.64 -10.01
C GLN A 141 3.16 -8.44 -9.09
N LEU A 142 3.39 -8.17 -7.81
CA LEU A 142 2.31 -7.90 -6.87
C LEU A 142 1.51 -6.66 -7.29
N ARG A 143 2.17 -5.57 -7.70
CA ARG A 143 1.46 -4.38 -8.22
C ARG A 143 0.58 -4.71 -9.43
N ALA A 144 1.01 -5.62 -10.32
CA ALA A 144 0.18 -6.05 -11.44
C ALA A 144 -1.06 -6.83 -10.98
N GLN A 145 -0.93 -7.71 -9.97
CA GLN A 145 -2.07 -8.40 -9.36
C GLN A 145 -3.04 -7.40 -8.71
N LEU A 146 -2.53 -6.41 -7.96
CA LEU A 146 -3.38 -5.40 -7.32
C LEU A 146 -4.21 -4.59 -8.33
N ARG A 147 -3.63 -4.27 -9.49
CA ARG A 147 -4.37 -3.61 -10.59
C ARG A 147 -5.39 -4.53 -11.23
N ALA A 148 -5.09 -5.81 -11.43
CA ALA A 148 -6.05 -6.78 -11.97
C ALA A 148 -7.23 -7.01 -11.01
N ALA A 149 -6.98 -6.93 -9.70
CA ALA A 149 -7.98 -7.07 -8.66
C ALA A 149 -8.75 -5.77 -8.33
N ASP A 150 -8.30 -4.62 -8.86
CA ASP A 150 -8.78 -3.29 -8.49
C ASP A 150 -8.78 -2.99 -6.98
N ILE A 151 -7.70 -3.38 -6.30
CA ILE A 151 -7.54 -3.17 -4.85
C ILE A 151 -6.30 -2.35 -4.52
N GLU A 152 -6.30 -1.73 -3.35
CA GLU A 152 -5.32 -0.73 -2.92
C GLU A 152 -4.03 -1.32 -2.33
N LEU A 153 -4.09 -2.51 -1.73
CA LEU A 153 -3.03 -3.04 -0.88
C LEU A 153 -2.62 -4.47 -1.22
N GLY A 154 -1.32 -4.73 -1.16
CA GLY A 154 -0.76 -6.06 -1.00
C GLY A 154 0.45 -6.10 -0.06
N LEU A 155 0.75 -7.30 0.44
CA LEU A 155 1.93 -7.60 1.24
C LEU A 155 2.79 -8.65 0.55
N ILE A 156 4.11 -8.49 0.62
CA ILE A 156 5.08 -9.54 0.35
C ILE A 156 5.72 -9.92 1.69
N ILE A 157 5.68 -11.21 2.00
CA ILE A 157 6.24 -11.74 3.25
C ILE A 157 7.30 -12.78 2.89
N ASN A 158 8.57 -12.40 3.02
CA ASN A 158 9.69 -13.31 2.83
C ASN A 158 10.16 -13.92 4.16
N PHE A 159 9.84 -15.20 4.36
CA PHE A 159 10.26 -16.00 5.51
C PHE A 159 11.73 -16.46 5.45
N GLY A 160 12.42 -16.24 4.32
CA GLY A 160 13.82 -16.61 4.15
C GLY A 160 14.81 -15.68 4.86
N GLU A 161 14.35 -14.52 5.33
CA GLU A 161 15.19 -13.55 6.03
C GLU A 161 15.44 -13.91 7.49
N ARG A 162 16.57 -13.43 8.03
CA ARG A 162 16.93 -13.65 9.46
C ARG A 162 15.89 -13.06 10.40
N ARG A 163 15.30 -11.92 10.04
CA ARG A 163 14.17 -11.32 10.75
C ARG A 163 13.07 -11.09 9.74
N LEU A 164 11.84 -11.48 10.08
CA LEU A 164 10.70 -11.32 9.16
C LEU A 164 10.51 -9.88 8.68
N LYS A 165 10.75 -8.90 9.55
CA LYS A 165 10.61 -7.47 9.20
C LYS A 165 11.50 -7.04 8.02
N ASP A 166 12.65 -7.72 7.83
CA ASP A 166 13.59 -7.41 6.75
C ASP A 166 13.09 -8.01 5.41
N GLY A 167 12.19 -9.01 5.49
CA GLY A 167 11.50 -9.64 4.36
C GLY A 167 10.07 -9.16 4.14
N LEU A 168 9.58 -8.18 4.92
CA LEU A 168 8.21 -7.67 4.86
C LEU A 168 8.15 -6.40 4.01
N VAL A 169 7.38 -6.43 2.92
CA VAL A 169 7.18 -5.26 2.05
C VAL A 169 5.69 -5.02 1.83
N ARG A 170 5.27 -3.77 2.03
CA ARG A 170 3.94 -3.28 1.63
C ARG A 170 4.00 -2.74 0.21
N VAL A 171 3.07 -3.15 -0.63
CA VAL A 171 2.91 -2.65 -2.00
C VAL A 171 1.55 -2.01 -2.13
N LEU A 172 1.51 -0.79 -2.66
CA LEU A 172 0.28 -0.03 -2.89
C LEU A 172 -0.02 0.06 -4.38
N ASN A 173 -1.31 0.09 -4.70
CA ASN A 173 -1.83 0.42 -6.02
C ASN A 173 -2.19 1.92 -6.08
N PRO A 174 -1.33 2.77 -6.67
CA PRO A 174 -1.59 4.21 -6.72
C PRO A 174 -2.82 4.55 -7.55
N ASP A 175 -3.14 3.77 -8.59
CA ASP A 175 -4.26 4.03 -9.48
C ASP A 175 -5.59 3.94 -8.70
N LYS A 176 -5.73 2.91 -7.85
CA LYS A 176 -6.90 2.74 -6.98
C LYS A 176 -6.97 3.79 -5.88
N LEU A 177 -5.84 4.13 -5.26
CA LEU A 177 -5.80 5.15 -4.20
C LEU A 177 -6.15 6.55 -4.72
N ASN A 178 -5.75 6.89 -5.95
CA ASN A 178 -6.13 8.15 -6.56
C ASN A 178 -7.62 8.20 -6.88
N ALA A 179 -8.20 7.12 -7.44
CA ALA A 179 -9.64 7.04 -7.70
C ALA A 179 -10.47 7.23 -6.41
N ILE A 180 -10.05 6.61 -5.30
CA ILE A 180 -10.73 6.78 -4.00
C ILE A 180 -10.69 8.24 -3.51
N ARG A 181 -9.60 8.97 -3.77
CA ARG A 181 -9.48 10.39 -3.39
C ARG A 181 -10.37 11.28 -4.24
N GLU A 182 -10.39 11.04 -5.55
CA GLU A 182 -11.25 11.78 -6.49
C GLU A 182 -12.74 11.60 -6.11
N GLU A 183 -13.15 10.37 -5.76
CA GLU A 183 -14.52 10.08 -5.27
C GLU A 183 -14.87 10.80 -3.95
N GLN A 184 -13.89 11.08 -3.08
CA GLN A 184 -14.11 11.80 -1.81
C GLN A 184 -14.19 13.32 -2.03
N GLU A 185 -13.34 13.86 -2.90
CA GLU A 185 -13.34 15.29 -3.25
C GLU A 185 -14.66 15.68 -3.96
N GLU A 186 -15.16 14.85 -4.88
CA GLU A 186 -16.45 15.08 -5.55
C GLU A 186 -17.65 15.06 -4.59
N HIS A 187 -17.59 14.30 -3.50
CA HIS A 187 -18.66 14.23 -2.50
C HIS A 187 -18.65 15.46 -1.57
N ASP A 188 -17.48 16.02 -1.27
CA ASP A 188 -17.37 17.20 -0.40
C ASP A 188 -17.84 18.48 -1.12
N ASP A 189 -17.66 18.57 -2.45
CA ASP A 189 -18.11 19.71 -3.28
C ASP A 189 -19.65 19.74 -3.49
N GLU A 190 -20.38 18.66 -3.23
CA GLU A 190 -21.85 18.59 -3.42
C GLU A 190 -22.64 19.29 -2.29
N TYR A 191 -22.00 19.62 -1.16
CA TYR A 191 -22.64 20.24 0.01
C TYR A 191 -22.31 21.73 0.21
N GLU A 192 -21.57 22.37 -0.71
CA GLU A 192 -21.18 23.79 -0.56
C GLU A 192 -22.18 24.81 -1.18
N ASP A 193 -23.36 24.40 -1.65
CA ASP A 193 -24.28 25.28 -2.42
C ASP A 193 -25.71 25.45 -1.86
N ASP A 194 -25.94 25.29 -0.54
CA ASP A 194 -27.26 25.51 0.09
C ASP A 194 -27.25 26.52 1.27
N ASP A 195 -26.42 27.58 1.19
CA ASP A 195 -26.66 28.83 1.95
C ASP A 195 -27.49 29.80 1.08
N GLU A 196 -28.67 29.37 0.62
CA GLU A 196 -29.71 30.27 0.08
C GLU A 196 -30.72 30.57 1.20
N ASP A 197 -30.53 31.74 1.82
CA ASP A 197 -31.51 32.63 2.43
C ASP A 197 -32.74 31.97 3.13
N GLY A 198 -32.50 31.25 4.23
CA GLY A 198 -33.56 30.96 5.20
C GLY A 198 -33.83 32.18 6.09
N GLU A 199 -34.72 33.10 5.66
CA GLU A 199 -35.35 34.04 6.58
C GLU A 199 -36.12 33.25 7.65
N TYR A 200 -35.68 33.33 8.90
CA TYR A 200 -36.41 32.81 10.04
C TYR A 200 -37.63 33.71 10.26
N GLU A 201 -38.80 33.31 9.77
CA GLU A 201 -40.07 33.88 10.24
C GLU A 201 -40.33 33.33 11.65
N ASP A 202 -40.23 34.22 12.65
CA ASP A 202 -40.69 33.98 14.03
C ASP A 202 -42.20 33.70 14.00
N ASP A 203 -42.60 32.42 14.03
CA ASP A 203 -43.96 32.04 14.41
C ASP A 203 -43.99 31.74 15.92
N ASP A 204 -44.39 32.76 16.67
CA ASP A 204 -44.88 32.66 18.03
C ASP A 204 -46.17 31.81 18.03
N GLU A 205 -46.07 30.50 18.31
CA GLU A 205 -47.24 29.72 18.75
C GLU A 205 -47.28 29.65 20.29
N GLU A 206 -48.19 30.46 20.85
CA GLU A 206 -48.70 30.37 22.22
C GLU A 206 -49.22 28.97 22.52
N TYR A 207 -48.61 28.29 23.50
CA TYR A 207 -49.20 27.12 24.13
C TYR A 207 -50.20 27.61 25.19
N GLU A 208 -51.49 27.58 24.89
CA GLU A 208 -52.54 27.58 25.91
C GLU A 208 -52.87 26.13 26.32
N ASP A 209 -52.95 25.96 27.64
CA ASP A 209 -53.21 24.75 28.41
C ASP A 209 -54.50 24.01 28.00
N ASP A 210 -54.50 22.68 28.20
CA ASP A 210 -55.71 21.99 28.67
C ASP A 210 -55.30 20.86 29.64
N ASP A 211 -55.50 21.15 30.92
CA ASP A 211 -55.68 20.19 32.00
C ASP A 211 -56.92 19.32 31.72
N GLU A 212 -56.80 17.99 31.80
CA GLU A 212 -57.90 17.17 32.34
C GLU A 212 -57.34 15.90 33.00
N GLU A 213 -57.38 15.91 34.34
CA GLU A 213 -57.32 14.71 35.18
C GLU A 213 -58.44 13.74 34.78
N GLU A 214 -58.15 12.44 34.69
CA GLU A 214 -59.01 11.46 35.36
C GLU A 214 -58.30 10.13 35.64
N LYS A 215 -58.70 9.57 36.78
CA LYS A 215 -58.15 8.41 37.50
C LYS A 215 -58.63 7.11 36.85
N GLU A 216 -57.90 6.01 37.03
CA GLU A 216 -58.38 4.89 37.85
C GLU A 216 -57.33 3.79 37.99
N GLU A 217 -57.26 3.28 39.20
CA GLU A 217 -56.51 2.10 39.63
C GLU A 217 -57.05 0.85 38.91
N GLU A 218 -56.19 -0.11 38.56
CA GLU A 218 -56.53 -1.48 38.89
C GLU A 218 -55.28 -2.35 39.05
N ASN A 219 -55.28 -3.01 40.20
CA ASN A 219 -54.30 -3.95 40.72
C ASN A 219 -54.78 -5.37 40.38
N ILE A 220 -53.83 -6.30 40.34
CA ILE A 220 -53.97 -7.76 40.47
C ILE A 220 -54.09 -8.56 39.15
N GLY A 221 -53.08 -9.44 38.99
CA GLY A 221 -53.04 -10.59 38.10
C GLY A 221 -51.73 -11.34 38.26
#